data_AF-A0A7J8X9F1-F1
#
_entry.id   AF-A0A7J8X9F1-F1
#
_cell.length_a   1.000
_cell.length_b   1.000
_cell.length_c   1.000
_cell.angle_alpha   90.00
_cell.angle_beta   90.00
_cell.angle_gamma   90.00
#
_symmetry.space_group_name_H-M   'P 1'
#
loop_
_entity.id
_entity.type
_entity.pdbx_description
1 polymer ?
#
loop_
_entity_poly.entity_id
_entity_poly.type
_entity_poly.pdbx_seq_one_letter_code
_entity_poly.pdbx_strand_id
1 'polypeptide(L)'
;MKLLSDTSESIPLVFLITDGSVEDEREICNVVKGCLTSGGSVSPRIFTFGIGLYCNHYFLQMLAQIGRGHYDCTYNADNIELRMERLFTTASSVVLADITMNIPENLDSLELFPSRIPDLSFGSPLIMSGRYKGDFPDTIKVKGRLADMSTFIMDLKVQNAKDMSFDR
;
A
#
# COMPACT_ATOMS: atom_id res chain seq x y z
N MET A 1 -6.41 16.11 7.74
CA MET A 1 -7.34 14.95 7.57
C MET A 1 -8.45 14.90 8.62
N LYS A 2 -9.01 16.06 9.01
CA LYS A 2 -9.95 16.18 10.14
C LYS A 2 -11.32 15.52 9.88
N LEU A 3 -11.71 15.39 8.61
CA LEU A 3 -12.93 14.69 8.20
C LEU A 3 -12.89 13.18 8.50
N LEU A 4 -11.68 12.61 8.59
CA LEU A 4 -11.45 11.16 8.75
C LEU A 4 -10.88 10.82 10.14
N SER A 5 -10.88 11.76 11.09
CA SER A 5 -10.30 11.53 12.42
C SER A 5 -11.14 10.60 13.29
N ASP A 6 -12.44 10.52 13.03
CA ASP A 6 -13.41 9.87 13.91
C ASP A 6 -13.81 8.47 13.40
N THR A 7 -13.29 8.06 12.24
CA THR A 7 -13.52 6.73 11.67
C THR A 7 -12.59 5.71 12.32
N SER A 8 -13.15 4.81 13.13
CA SER A 8 -12.43 3.71 13.79
C SER A 8 -12.85 2.31 13.32
N GLU A 9 -14.03 2.19 12.70
CA GLU A 9 -14.65 0.91 12.32
C GLU A 9 -14.35 0.47 10.89
N SER A 10 -13.63 1.29 10.11
CA SER A 10 -13.24 0.96 8.74
C SER A 10 -12.00 1.73 8.29
N ILE A 11 -11.43 1.30 7.17
CA ILE A 11 -10.32 1.98 6.51
C ILE A 11 -10.90 3.00 5.53
N PRO A 12 -10.66 4.31 5.70
CA PRO A 12 -11.20 5.28 4.77
C PRO A 12 -10.48 5.23 3.43
N LEU A 13 -11.24 5.31 2.33
CA LEU A 13 -10.72 5.35 0.97
C LEU A 13 -10.93 6.76 0.40
N VAL A 14 -9.90 7.31 -0.23
CA VAL A 14 -9.91 8.62 -0.89
C VAL A 14 -9.54 8.41 -2.35
N PHE A 15 -10.39 8.87 -3.27
CA PHE A 15 -10.11 8.86 -4.71
C PHE A 15 -9.85 10.30 -5.17
N LEU A 16 -8.66 10.54 -5.72
CA LEU A 16 -8.29 11.79 -6.37
C LEU A 16 -8.30 11.58 -7.88
N ILE A 17 -9.15 12.31 -8.59
CA ILE A 17 -9.28 12.23 -10.05
C ILE A 17 -8.98 13.61 -10.61
N THR A 18 -8.11 13.68 -11.62
CA THR A 18 -7.74 14.96 -12.24
C THR A 18 -7.38 14.78 -13.71
N ASP A 19 -7.64 15.81 -14.52
CA ASP A 19 -7.19 15.96 -15.91
C ASP A 19 -6.08 17.03 -16.06
N GLY A 20 -5.64 17.62 -14.94
CA GLY A 20 -4.63 18.68 -14.88
C GLY A 20 -3.57 18.47 -13.81
N SER A 21 -2.58 19.37 -13.80
CA SER A 21 -1.46 19.40 -12.86
C SER A 21 -1.59 20.53 -11.85
N VAL A 22 -0.79 20.46 -10.78
CA VAL A 22 -0.66 21.49 -9.74
C VAL A 22 0.82 21.88 -9.60
N GLU A 23 1.11 23.08 -9.09
CA GLU A 23 2.51 23.54 -8.97
C GLU A 23 3.21 22.99 -7.71
N ASP A 24 2.49 22.90 -6.58
CA ASP A 24 3.06 22.59 -5.25
C ASP A 24 3.14 21.08 -4.91
N GLU A 25 3.38 20.23 -5.89
CA GLU A 25 3.30 18.75 -5.78
C GLU A 25 4.13 18.17 -4.62
N ARG A 26 5.36 18.67 -4.46
CA ARG A 26 6.27 18.21 -3.40
C ARG A 26 5.72 18.54 -2.02
N GLU A 27 5.16 19.73 -1.87
CA GLU A 27 4.61 20.17 -0.58
C GLU A 27 3.33 19.41 -0.26
N ILE A 28 2.48 19.15 -1.26
CA ILE A 28 1.30 18.28 -1.11
C ILE A 28 1.73 16.89 -0.61
N CYS A 29 2.74 16.28 -1.24
CA CYS A 29 3.28 14.99 -0.80
C CYS A 29 3.80 15.04 0.64
N ASN A 30 4.52 16.10 1.04
CA ASN A 30 5.02 16.28 2.40
C ASN A 30 3.88 16.42 3.42
N VAL A 31 2.87 17.25 3.12
CA VAL A 31 1.70 17.47 3.98
C VAL A 31 0.91 16.18 4.16
N VAL A 32 0.67 15.44 3.08
CA VAL A 32 -0.04 14.16 3.15
C VAL A 32 0.77 13.14 3.95
N LYS A 33 2.09 13.02 3.69
CA LYS A 33 2.97 12.15 4.45
C LYS A 33 2.94 12.49 5.95
N GLY A 34 2.99 13.77 6.30
CA GLY A 34 2.84 14.25 7.68
C GLY A 34 1.49 13.89 8.29
N CYS A 35 0.39 14.14 7.58
CA CYS A 35 -0.96 13.78 8.04
C CYS A 35 -1.10 12.29 8.35
N LEU A 36 -0.55 11.42 7.48
CA LEU A 36 -0.62 9.96 7.66
C LEU A 36 0.23 9.46 8.83
N THR A 37 1.26 10.22 9.23
CA THR A 37 2.08 9.91 10.41
C THR A 37 1.55 10.51 11.71
N SER A 38 0.71 11.54 11.64
CA SER A 38 0.37 12.40 12.79
C SER A 38 -1.06 12.24 13.33
N GLY A 39 -1.95 11.41 12.75
CA GLY A 39 -3.32 11.32 13.26
C GLY A 39 -4.13 10.08 12.85
N GLY A 40 -4.97 9.63 13.78
CA GLY A 40 -5.96 8.53 13.60
C GLY A 40 -5.42 7.14 13.95
N SER A 41 -6.30 6.24 14.41
CA SER A 41 -5.95 4.81 14.59
C SER A 41 -5.69 4.12 13.25
N VAL A 42 -6.21 4.67 12.14
CA VAL A 42 -6.19 4.09 10.80
C VAL A 42 -5.85 5.16 9.76
N SER A 43 -4.76 4.96 9.01
CA SER A 43 -4.41 5.86 7.91
C SER A 43 -5.28 5.58 6.68
N PRO A 44 -5.88 6.59 6.03
CA PRO A 44 -6.68 6.37 4.83
C PRO A 44 -5.83 5.92 3.64
N ARG A 45 -6.50 5.26 2.69
CA ARG A 45 -5.92 4.85 1.41
C ARG A 45 -6.22 5.85 0.33
N ILE A 46 -5.18 6.34 -0.35
CA ILE A 46 -5.33 7.35 -1.41
C ILE A 46 -5.10 6.67 -2.76
N PHE A 47 -6.14 6.65 -3.58
CA PHE A 47 -6.12 6.20 -4.96
C PHE A 47 -6.13 7.41 -5.87
N THR A 48 -5.31 7.39 -6.92
CA THR A 48 -5.20 8.52 -7.85
C THR A 48 -5.53 8.07 -9.27
N PHE A 49 -6.24 8.92 -10.01
CA PHE A 49 -6.62 8.68 -11.40
C PHE A 49 -6.31 9.90 -12.26
N GLY A 50 -5.41 9.71 -13.23
CA GLY A 50 -5.04 10.77 -14.19
C GLY A 50 -5.79 10.64 -15.51
N ILE A 51 -6.30 11.75 -16.04
CA ILE A 51 -7.00 11.81 -17.33
C ILE A 51 -6.17 12.65 -18.31
N GLY A 52 -5.79 12.06 -19.43
CA GLY A 52 -5.09 12.75 -20.51
C GLY A 52 -3.62 13.04 -20.19
N LEU A 53 -3.05 13.93 -21.01
CA LEU A 53 -1.62 14.20 -21.05
C LEU A 53 -1.18 15.35 -20.13
N TYR A 54 -2.12 16.13 -19.61
CA TYR A 54 -1.84 17.37 -18.89
C TYR A 54 -1.70 17.18 -17.37
N CYS A 55 -1.87 15.96 -16.87
CA CYS A 55 -1.56 15.60 -15.49
C CYS A 55 -0.07 15.30 -15.31
N ASN A 56 0.45 15.62 -14.14
CA ASN A 56 1.70 15.06 -13.68
C ASN A 56 1.46 13.65 -13.10
N HIS A 57 1.55 12.66 -13.98
CA HIS A 57 1.37 11.24 -13.64
C HIS A 57 2.36 10.73 -12.58
N TYR A 58 3.58 11.29 -12.53
CA TYR A 58 4.57 10.93 -11.52
C TYR A 58 4.16 11.40 -10.12
N PHE A 59 3.64 12.62 -10.01
CA PHE A 59 3.06 13.12 -8.76
C PHE A 59 1.89 12.25 -8.29
N LEU A 60 0.95 11.92 -9.19
CA LEU A 60 -0.20 11.07 -8.85
C LEU A 60 0.23 9.68 -8.36
N GLN A 61 1.23 9.08 -9.02
CA GLN A 61 1.80 7.80 -8.59
C GLN A 61 2.44 7.90 -7.21
N MET A 62 3.24 8.94 -6.96
CA MET A 62 3.89 9.16 -5.67
C MET A 62 2.87 9.37 -4.55
N LEU A 63 1.82 10.14 -4.82
CA LEU A 63 0.77 10.43 -3.85
C LEU A 63 0.00 9.16 -3.48
N ALA A 64 -0.34 8.31 -4.45
CA ALA A 64 -0.97 7.02 -4.21
C ALA A 64 -0.06 6.10 -3.36
N GLN A 65 1.24 6.05 -3.67
CA GLN A 65 2.21 5.28 -2.89
C GLN A 65 2.33 5.76 -1.44
N ILE A 66 2.40 7.08 -1.22
CA ILE A 66 2.42 7.68 0.12
C ILE A 66 1.16 7.29 0.90
N GLY A 67 0.00 7.38 0.23
CA GLY A 67 -1.30 7.00 0.76
C GLY A 67 -1.60 5.50 0.72
N ARG A 68 -0.65 4.62 0.37
CA ARG A 68 -0.83 3.16 0.33
C ARG A 68 -2.00 2.69 -0.57
N GLY A 69 -2.41 3.48 -1.54
CA GLY A 69 -3.39 3.09 -2.56
C GLY A 69 -2.72 2.82 -3.91
N HIS A 70 -3.53 2.87 -4.97
CA HIS A 70 -3.10 2.60 -6.35
C HIS A 70 -3.32 3.80 -7.25
N TYR A 71 -2.45 3.91 -8.26
CA TYR A 71 -2.56 4.88 -9.34
C TYR A 71 -2.99 4.17 -10.62
N ASP A 72 -3.95 4.73 -11.35
CA ASP A 72 -4.26 4.35 -12.73
C ASP A 72 -4.47 5.62 -13.58
N CYS A 73 -4.47 5.48 -14.90
CA CYS A 73 -4.74 6.60 -15.79
C CYS A 73 -5.34 6.15 -17.12
N THR A 74 -5.84 7.13 -17.88
CA THR A 74 -6.16 6.93 -19.29
C THR A 74 -5.88 8.16 -20.11
N TYR A 75 -5.39 7.94 -21.33
CA TYR A 75 -5.25 8.98 -22.36
C TYR A 75 -6.42 9.01 -23.35
N ASN A 76 -7.33 8.03 -23.26
CA ASN A 76 -8.56 7.98 -24.03
C ASN A 76 -9.77 8.11 -23.10
N ALA A 77 -10.67 9.06 -23.41
CA ALA A 77 -11.92 9.26 -22.69
C ALA A 77 -12.80 8.00 -22.67
N ASP A 78 -12.79 7.20 -23.75
CA ASP A 78 -13.61 5.99 -23.85
C ASP A 78 -13.23 4.91 -22.82
N ASN A 79 -12.00 4.97 -22.29
CA ASN A 79 -11.49 4.00 -21.33
C ASN A 79 -11.68 4.45 -19.86
N ILE A 80 -12.21 5.65 -19.60
CA ILE A 80 -12.32 6.19 -18.23
C ILE A 80 -13.15 5.25 -17.36
N GLU A 81 -14.33 4.84 -17.83
CA GLU A 81 -15.27 4.00 -17.07
C GLU A 81 -14.61 2.66 -16.69
N LEU A 82 -14.10 1.93 -17.68
CA LEU A 82 -13.44 0.63 -17.50
C LEU A 82 -12.26 0.71 -16.51
N ARG A 83 -11.46 1.77 -16.59
CA ARG A 83 -10.26 1.94 -15.75
C ARG A 83 -10.63 2.34 -14.32
N MET A 84 -11.61 3.23 -14.17
CA MET A 84 -12.15 3.60 -12.85
C MET A 84 -12.78 2.40 -12.16
N GLU A 85 -13.55 1.56 -12.86
CA GLU A 85 -14.14 0.34 -12.32
C GLU A 85 -13.05 -0.62 -11.79
N ARG A 86 -11.94 -0.78 -12.53
CA ARG A 86 -10.79 -1.57 -12.08
C ARG A 86 -10.15 -0.98 -10.83
N LEU A 87 -10.01 0.33 -10.75
CA LEU A 87 -9.44 1.02 -9.59
C LEU A 87 -10.33 0.83 -8.35
N PHE A 88 -11.65 0.97 -8.48
CA PHE A 88 -12.60 0.69 -7.41
C PHE A 88 -12.57 -0.78 -6.98
N THR A 89 -12.60 -1.70 -7.94
CA THR A 89 -12.50 -3.14 -7.68
C THR A 89 -11.24 -3.47 -6.88
N THR A 90 -10.10 -2.88 -7.28
CA THR A 90 -8.83 -3.05 -6.57
C THR A 90 -8.93 -2.52 -5.14
N ALA A 91 -9.46 -1.31 -4.96
CA ALA A 91 -9.62 -0.68 -3.65
C ALA A 91 -10.53 -1.49 -2.70
N SER A 92 -11.59 -2.11 -3.23
CA SER A 92 -12.52 -2.95 -2.48
C SER A 92 -12.05 -4.40 -2.27
N SER A 93 -10.94 -4.79 -2.88
CA SER A 93 -10.42 -6.17 -2.80
C SER A 93 -9.41 -6.39 -1.67
N VAL A 94 -9.13 -5.38 -0.84
CA VAL A 94 -8.19 -5.50 0.28
C VAL A 94 -8.72 -6.53 1.30
N VAL A 95 -7.93 -7.58 1.54
CA VAL A 95 -8.26 -8.66 2.49
C VAL A 95 -7.51 -8.53 3.82
N LEU A 96 -6.32 -7.91 3.79
CA LEU A 96 -5.52 -7.67 4.99
C LEU A 96 -4.75 -6.36 4.84
N ALA A 97 -5.00 -5.42 5.75
CA ALA A 97 -4.38 -4.11 5.75
C ALA A 97 -3.37 -3.93 6.89
N ASP A 98 -2.62 -2.83 6.88
CA ASP A 98 -1.70 -2.46 7.97
C ASP A 98 -0.73 -3.59 8.33
N ILE A 99 -0.26 -4.28 7.29
CA ILE A 99 0.61 -5.43 7.46
C ILE A 99 1.94 -4.98 8.06
N THR A 100 2.34 -5.66 9.12
CA THR A 100 3.61 -5.46 9.81
C THR A 100 4.27 -6.80 10.04
N MET A 101 5.59 -6.81 9.94
CA MET A 101 6.41 -7.98 10.15
C MET A 101 7.25 -7.74 11.41
N ASN A 102 7.06 -8.57 12.43
CA ASN A 102 7.91 -8.54 13.61
C ASN A 102 9.15 -9.39 13.33
N ILE A 103 10.27 -8.72 13.12
CA ILE A 103 11.54 -9.35 12.81
C ILE A 103 12.39 -9.27 14.09
N PRO A 104 12.91 -10.41 14.59
CA PRO A 104 13.60 -10.45 15.86
C PRO A 104 14.94 -9.70 15.83
N GLU A 105 15.37 -9.26 17.02
CA GLU A 105 16.48 -8.30 17.23
C GLU A 105 17.88 -8.84 16.87
N ASN A 106 17.98 -10.12 16.51
CA ASN A 106 19.23 -10.82 16.22
C ASN A 106 19.74 -10.64 14.77
N LEU A 107 19.12 -9.76 13.98
CA LEU A 107 19.65 -9.36 12.67
C LEU A 107 20.51 -8.10 12.79
N ASP A 108 21.76 -8.19 12.33
CA ASP A 108 22.70 -7.06 12.31
C ASP A 108 22.23 -5.94 11.38
N SER A 109 21.56 -6.31 10.28
CA SER A 109 20.96 -5.36 9.35
C SER A 109 19.84 -6.03 8.57
N LEU A 110 18.80 -5.25 8.26
CA LEU A 110 17.73 -5.66 7.37
C LEU A 110 17.28 -4.48 6.50
N GLU A 111 17.30 -4.67 5.19
CA GLU A 111 16.76 -3.78 4.19
C GLU A 111 15.57 -4.49 3.52
N LEU A 112 14.39 -3.87 3.53
CA LEU A 112 13.19 -4.40 2.88
C LEU A 112 12.68 -3.43 1.81
N PHE A 113 12.21 -4.01 0.71
CA PHE A 113 11.52 -3.32 -0.37
C PHE A 113 10.22 -4.04 -0.73
N PRO A 114 9.10 -3.30 -0.85
CA PRO A 114 8.94 -1.89 -0.50
C PRO A 114 9.15 -1.63 1.00
N SER A 115 9.60 -0.42 1.35
CA SER A 115 9.90 -0.05 2.74
C SER A 115 8.66 0.03 3.64
N ARG A 116 7.50 0.29 3.04
CA ARG A 116 6.18 0.11 3.67
C ARG A 116 5.51 -1.09 3.03
N ILE A 117 5.05 -2.02 3.87
CA ILE A 117 4.35 -3.21 3.41
C ILE A 117 2.99 -2.80 2.83
N PRO A 118 2.71 -3.11 1.54
CA PRO A 118 1.41 -2.89 0.93
C PRO A 118 0.32 -3.69 1.63
N ASP A 119 -0.93 -3.29 1.42
CA ASP A 119 -2.07 -4.12 1.81
C ASP A 119 -2.15 -5.34 0.89
N LEU A 120 -2.57 -6.48 1.44
CA LEU A 120 -2.85 -7.68 0.67
C LEU A 120 -4.25 -7.57 0.06
N SER A 121 -4.32 -7.69 -1.26
CA SER A 121 -5.57 -7.65 -2.03
C SER A 121 -5.87 -9.00 -2.65
N PHE A 122 -7.15 -9.33 -2.78
CA PHE A 122 -7.58 -10.57 -3.41
C PHE A 122 -7.10 -10.63 -4.87
N GLY A 123 -6.59 -11.79 -5.29
CA GLY A 123 -6.12 -12.02 -6.66
C GLY A 123 -4.71 -11.49 -6.97
N SER A 124 -4.03 -10.84 -6.01
CA SER A 124 -2.66 -10.34 -6.19
C SER A 124 -1.73 -10.82 -5.08
N PRO A 125 -0.59 -11.46 -5.39
CA PRO A 125 0.38 -11.84 -4.36
C PRO A 125 1.06 -10.61 -3.77
N LEU A 126 1.22 -10.60 -2.45
CA LEU A 126 2.07 -9.62 -1.77
C LEU A 126 3.52 -10.12 -1.80
N ILE A 127 4.36 -9.44 -2.58
CA ILE A 127 5.78 -9.77 -2.70
C ILE A 127 6.60 -8.66 -2.05
N MET A 128 7.49 -9.08 -1.15
CA MET A 128 8.53 -8.23 -0.58
C MET A 128 9.88 -8.87 -0.86
N SER A 129 10.88 -8.03 -1.04
CA SER A 129 12.26 -8.42 -1.25
C SER A 129 13.15 -7.69 -0.26
N GLY A 130 14.34 -8.22 0.00
CA GLY A 130 15.22 -7.57 0.94
C GLY A 130 16.57 -8.24 1.06
N ARG A 131 17.43 -7.61 1.85
CA ARG A 131 18.76 -8.10 2.20
C ARG A 131 18.89 -8.07 3.71
N TYR A 132 19.47 -9.12 4.27
CA TYR A 132 19.76 -9.19 5.71
C TYR A 132 21.22 -9.58 5.96
N LYS A 133 21.68 -9.33 7.19
CA LYS A 133 22.93 -9.87 7.74
C LYS A 133 22.66 -10.48 9.11
N GLY A 134 23.34 -11.58 9.42
CA GLY A 134 23.10 -12.39 10.61
C GLY A 134 22.20 -13.59 10.32
N ASP A 135 21.67 -14.20 11.38
CA ASP A 135 20.84 -15.40 11.29
C ASP A 135 19.37 -15.02 11.17
N PHE A 136 18.78 -15.31 10.00
CA PHE A 136 17.36 -15.07 9.76
C PHE A 136 16.53 -16.12 10.49
N PRO A 137 15.45 -15.73 11.20
CA PRO A 137 14.70 -16.68 12.03
C PRO A 137 13.99 -17.73 11.19
N ASP A 138 13.78 -18.92 11.75
CA ASP A 138 13.00 -19.99 11.09
C ASP A 138 11.50 -19.66 11.00
N THR A 139 11.03 -18.68 11.78
CA THR A 139 9.63 -18.25 11.79
C THR A 139 9.53 -16.74 11.96
N ILE A 140 8.64 -16.13 11.18
CA ILE A 140 8.33 -14.71 11.20
C ILE A 140 6.89 -14.51 11.65
N LYS A 141 6.67 -13.61 12.59
CA LYS A 141 5.32 -13.21 12.99
C LYS A 141 4.83 -12.05 12.12
N VAL A 142 3.78 -12.28 11.35
CA VAL A 142 3.08 -11.28 10.57
C VAL A 142 1.82 -10.85 11.30
N LYS A 143 1.56 -9.55 11.33
CA LYS A 143 0.34 -8.96 11.85
C LYS A 143 -0.32 -8.09 10.80
N GLY A 144 -1.63 -7.94 10.88
CA GLY A 144 -2.39 -6.99 10.06
C GLY A 144 -3.77 -6.75 10.63
N ARG A 145 -4.60 -6.02 9.89
CA ARG A 145 -6.01 -5.77 10.22
C ARG A 145 -6.93 -6.34 9.17
N LEU A 146 -7.97 -7.04 9.61
CA LEU A 146 -9.06 -7.52 8.76
C LEU A 146 -10.07 -6.40 8.50
N ALA A 147 -11.05 -6.66 7.62
CA ALA A 147 -12.09 -5.70 7.25
C ALA A 147 -12.98 -5.26 8.43
N ASP A 148 -13.14 -6.12 9.44
CA ASP A 148 -13.86 -5.81 10.69
C ASP A 148 -12.98 -5.09 11.73
N MET A 149 -11.81 -4.62 11.32
CA MET A 149 -10.79 -3.95 12.14
C MET A 149 -10.16 -4.83 13.23
N SER A 150 -10.47 -6.12 13.28
CA SER A 150 -9.82 -7.06 14.19
C SER A 150 -8.36 -7.30 13.80
N THR A 151 -7.54 -7.66 14.79
CA THR A 151 -6.12 -7.95 14.58
C THR A 151 -5.93 -9.38 14.11
N PHE A 152 -5.31 -9.53 12.94
CA PHE A 152 -4.85 -10.81 12.43
C PHE A 152 -3.39 -11.02 12.81
N ILE A 153 -3.04 -12.24 13.26
CA ILE A 153 -1.67 -12.64 13.57
C ILE A 153 -1.43 -14.03 12.99
N MET A 154 -0.31 -14.20 12.29
CA MET A 154 0.09 -15.47 11.71
C MET A 154 1.61 -15.65 11.83
N ASP A 155 2.02 -16.84 12.24
CA ASP A 155 3.43 -17.26 12.24
C ASP A 155 3.74 -17.94 10.89
N LEU A 156 4.62 -17.33 10.11
CA LEU A 156 5.08 -17.84 8.82
C LEU A 156 6.41 -18.57 8.99
N LYS A 157 6.46 -19.84 8.58
CA LYS A 157 7.71 -20.61 8.53
C LYS A 157 8.56 -20.14 7.35
N VAL A 158 9.83 -19.89 7.62
CA VAL A 158 10.82 -19.55 6.59
C VAL A 158 11.22 -20.81 5.86
N GLN A 159 11.25 -20.73 4.53
CA GLN A 159 11.67 -21.81 3.67
C GLN A 159 12.95 -21.40 2.94
N ASN A 160 13.95 -22.28 2.96
CA ASN A 160 15.18 -22.05 2.20
C ASN A 160 14.97 -22.53 0.76
N ALA A 161 15.21 -21.66 -0.21
CA ALA A 161 15.00 -21.98 -1.63
C ALA A 161 15.89 -23.13 -2.13
N LYS A 162 16.97 -23.49 -1.42
CA LYS A 162 17.78 -24.68 -1.73
C LYS A 162 17.00 -25.99 -1.58
N ASP A 163 15.92 -25.97 -0.79
CA ASP A 163 15.04 -27.12 -0.53
C ASP A 163 13.73 -27.04 -1.33
N MET A 164 13.57 -26.05 -2.20
CA MET A 164 12.38 -25.86 -3.03
C MET A 164 12.66 -26.32 -4.47
N SER A 165 11.99 -27.38 -4.92
CA SER A 165 11.90 -27.68 -6.35
C SER A 165 10.98 -26.66 -7.02
N PHE A 166 11.57 -25.70 -7.72
CA PHE A 166 10.80 -24.91 -8.67
C PHE A 166 10.57 -25.78 -9.91
N ASP A 167 9.45 -26.50 -9.93
CA ASP A 167 8.98 -27.08 -11.20
C ASP A 167 8.72 -25.93 -12.18
N ARG A 168 9.37 -26.03 -13.34
CA ARG A 168 9.35 -25.05 -14.42
C ARG A 168 8.03 -25.04 -15.17
#